data_AF-A0A7Y2BYN0-F1
#
_entry.id   AF-A0A7Y2BYN0-F1
#
_cell.length_a   1.000
_cell.length_b   1.000
_cell.length_c   1.000
_cell.angle_alpha   90.00
_cell.angle_beta   90.00
_cell.angle_gamma   90.00
#
_symmetry.space_group_name_H-M   'P 1'
#
loop_
_entity.id
_entity.type
_entity.pdbx_description
1 polymer ?
#
loop_
_entity_poly.entity_id
_entity_poly.type
_entity_poly.pdbx_seq_one_letter_code
_entity_poly.pdbx_strand_id
1 'polypeptide(L)'
;PYTVGAIGFDLNNPPTKFVFPDYPNDPNGWSLASVDATGDFRNVTTFYADDIKVFETVEVEFIDYVYLDKINDGLDAFNFLGEKLDLLKEEFLSIRDPNANMACDQLFVQCLDDCVWPGDVNNDQHVSARDIVHHGVNQFNNTQSGLMRAIRSDQWFPFESDNWSASQNNINLKHGDCDGDGKIASNDISVIEKNFELKTPQYTGQIDDIPPAGFDDLIIRALDSMYVGSDANVFDRLIDIHIVLAATSNDLTTPIHGISFDLTLDTSKFYSFSGALHFVDPFEYSFNNLSFSAAAGTNNFLKINNNVIQYAYTNLDSASVFRPGQLERLSLISKEGLTTDNPDGRDTVSFSLTNVFALNESGDTVYLKPVNKEVIFTGLEYDATTSSEDLTLGENLIELYPNPATSILNIKSNSNQALKGIMYDSAGIKIAELDIDGFDTLAYDLNRLSQGIYFIAIRNTKGQVSTHSFVKY
;
A
#
# COMPACT_ATOMS: atom_id res chain seq x y z
N PRO A 1 41.84 7.75 -17.59
CA PRO A 1 41.69 6.40 -17.02
C PRO A 1 40.99 6.55 -15.67
N TYR A 2 40.04 5.68 -15.34
CA TYR A 2 39.47 5.68 -14.00
C TYR A 2 40.52 5.20 -13.00
N THR A 3 40.46 5.72 -11.79
CA THR A 3 41.37 5.39 -10.71
C THR A 3 40.58 5.13 -9.44
N VAL A 4 41.10 4.27 -8.56
CA VAL A 4 40.38 3.84 -7.35
C VAL A 4 40.10 5.00 -6.40
N GLY A 5 38.88 5.06 -5.84
CA GLY A 5 38.47 5.98 -4.77
C GLY A 5 37.87 7.32 -5.24
N ALA A 6 37.26 8.04 -4.29
CA ALA A 6 36.58 9.33 -4.50
C ALA A 6 35.60 9.27 -5.69
N ILE A 7 35.63 10.24 -6.60
CA ILE A 7 34.79 10.28 -7.81
C ILE A 7 35.39 9.48 -9.00
N GLY A 8 36.37 8.59 -8.76
CA GLY A 8 36.99 7.79 -9.82
C GLY A 8 38.06 8.49 -10.64
N PHE A 9 38.58 9.62 -10.17
CA PHE A 9 39.61 10.40 -10.84
C PHE A 9 40.61 11.05 -9.87
N ASP A 10 41.74 10.37 -9.67
CA ASP A 10 42.94 10.82 -8.96
C ASP A 10 44.15 10.10 -9.56
N LEU A 11 45.02 10.85 -10.24
CA LEU A 11 46.20 10.32 -10.92
C LEU A 11 47.22 9.66 -9.97
N ASN A 12 47.08 9.85 -8.66
CA ASN A 12 47.91 9.19 -7.65
C ASN A 12 47.40 7.79 -7.26
N ASN A 13 46.14 7.47 -7.60
CA ASN A 13 45.53 6.19 -7.26
C ASN A 13 45.67 5.17 -8.40
N PRO A 14 45.64 3.85 -8.08
CA PRO A 14 45.74 2.80 -9.08
C PRO A 14 44.62 2.91 -10.13
N PRO A 15 44.89 2.60 -11.40
CA PRO A 15 43.87 2.57 -12.44
C PRO A 15 42.86 1.43 -12.18
N THR A 16 41.60 1.67 -12.51
CA THR A 16 40.51 0.69 -12.43
C THR A 16 39.69 0.68 -13.72
N LYS A 17 38.95 -0.41 -13.93
CA LYS A 17 37.97 -0.55 -15.02
C LYS A 17 36.56 -0.08 -14.61
N PHE A 18 36.29 -0.03 -13.30
CA PHE A 18 34.97 0.25 -12.76
C PHE A 18 35.09 1.35 -11.70
N VAL A 19 34.21 2.34 -11.79
CA VAL A 19 33.98 3.35 -10.76
C VAL A 19 32.79 2.88 -9.93
N PHE A 20 32.85 3.05 -8.62
CA PHE A 20 31.82 2.59 -7.68
C PHE A 20 31.55 1.07 -7.76
N PRO A 21 32.56 0.21 -7.50
CA PRO A 21 32.39 -1.24 -7.57
C PRO A 21 31.52 -1.83 -6.46
N ASP A 22 31.32 -1.09 -5.36
CA ASP A 22 30.51 -1.53 -4.23
C ASP A 22 29.03 -1.16 -4.42
N TYR A 23 28.13 -1.73 -3.61
CA TYR A 23 26.70 -1.50 -3.76
C TYR A 23 26.37 0.00 -3.68
N PRO A 24 25.46 0.53 -4.52
CA PRO A 24 25.21 1.97 -4.58
C PRO A 24 24.88 2.61 -3.23
N ASN A 25 24.23 1.88 -2.33
CA ASN A 25 23.82 2.30 -1.00
C ASN A 25 24.82 1.95 0.13
N ASP A 26 25.98 1.34 -0.16
CA ASP A 26 26.97 0.96 0.87
C ASP A 26 27.73 2.19 1.38
N PRO A 27 27.50 2.67 2.62
CA PRO A 27 28.15 3.87 3.12
C PRO A 27 29.63 3.68 3.46
N ASN A 28 30.11 2.43 3.54
CA ASN A 28 31.48 2.10 3.90
C ASN A 28 32.32 1.69 2.68
N GLY A 29 31.66 1.34 1.58
CA GLY A 29 32.28 1.02 0.30
C GLY A 29 32.62 2.26 -0.52
N TRP A 30 33.34 2.05 -1.62
CA TRP A 30 33.45 3.01 -2.70
C TRP A 30 32.19 2.92 -3.57
N SER A 31 31.19 3.73 -3.21
CA SER A 31 29.82 3.69 -3.74
C SER A 31 29.28 5.10 -4.00
N LEU A 32 28.05 5.20 -4.50
CA LEU A 32 27.34 6.48 -4.59
C LEU A 32 26.92 7.03 -3.21
N ALA A 33 26.70 6.16 -2.21
CA ALA A 33 26.36 6.58 -0.85
C ALA A 33 27.51 7.29 -0.12
N SER A 34 28.76 6.89 -0.39
CA SER A 34 29.94 7.45 0.27
C SER A 34 30.54 8.66 -0.45
N VAL A 35 30.02 9.01 -1.64
CA VAL A 35 30.58 10.07 -2.48
C VAL A 35 29.54 11.15 -2.74
N ASP A 36 29.80 12.35 -2.21
CA ASP A 36 29.01 13.54 -2.50
C ASP A 36 29.24 13.98 -3.94
N ALA A 37 28.40 13.47 -4.83
CA ALA A 37 28.46 13.67 -6.26
C ALA A 37 27.58 14.86 -6.73
N THR A 38 27.11 15.70 -5.78
CA THR A 38 26.24 16.84 -6.09
C THR A 38 26.94 17.84 -7.01
N GLY A 39 26.33 18.10 -8.17
CA GLY A 39 26.86 19.03 -9.17
C GLY A 39 27.87 18.46 -10.17
N ASP A 40 28.21 17.16 -10.10
CA ASP A 40 29.07 16.52 -11.08
C ASP A 40 28.26 15.85 -12.20
N PHE A 41 28.16 16.52 -13.34
CA PHE A 41 27.42 16.04 -14.51
C PHE A 41 28.04 14.80 -15.18
N ARG A 42 29.23 14.35 -14.75
CA ARG A 42 29.84 13.09 -15.21
C ARG A 42 29.13 11.84 -14.66
N ASN A 43 28.27 12.01 -13.66
CA ASN A 43 27.43 10.94 -13.11
C ASN A 43 26.20 10.66 -13.98
N VAL A 44 25.94 11.54 -14.98
CA VAL A 44 24.96 11.31 -16.03
C VAL A 44 25.69 10.65 -17.19
N THR A 45 25.18 9.50 -17.65
CA THR A 45 25.68 8.83 -18.85
C THR A 45 25.73 9.82 -20.00
N THR A 46 26.94 10.24 -20.36
CA THR A 46 27.19 11.24 -21.40
C THR A 46 28.10 10.60 -22.44
N PHE A 47 27.65 10.57 -23.69
CA PHE A 47 28.47 10.13 -24.80
C PHE A 47 29.04 11.35 -25.52
N TYR A 48 30.31 11.27 -25.88
CA TYR A 48 30.96 12.22 -26.78
C TYR A 48 31.36 11.47 -28.04
N ALA A 49 30.77 11.85 -29.16
CA ALA A 49 31.26 11.47 -30.49
C ALA A 49 32.03 12.68 -31.05
N ASP A 50 33.20 12.43 -31.66
CA ASP A 50 33.90 13.44 -32.47
C ASP A 50 32.97 13.94 -33.61
N ASP A 51 33.32 15.04 -34.27
CA ASP A 51 32.55 15.61 -35.38
C ASP A 51 32.12 14.53 -36.40
N ILE A 52 30.83 14.16 -36.37
CA ILE A 52 30.26 13.15 -37.26
C ILE A 52 30.16 13.75 -38.67
N LYS A 53 30.80 13.12 -39.66
CA LYS A 53 30.76 13.61 -41.04
C LYS A 53 29.40 13.35 -41.68
N VAL A 54 29.07 14.13 -42.69
CA VAL A 54 27.85 13.91 -43.50
C VAL A 54 27.92 12.51 -44.11
N PHE A 55 26.90 11.68 -43.84
CA PHE A 55 26.77 10.25 -44.22
C PHE A 55 27.58 9.24 -43.41
N GLU A 56 28.20 9.64 -42.31
CA GLU A 56 28.81 8.72 -41.35
C GLU A 56 27.75 8.20 -40.38
N THR A 57 27.70 6.88 -40.18
CA THR A 57 26.85 6.24 -39.17
C THR A 57 27.73 5.85 -37.99
N VAL A 58 27.39 6.36 -36.81
CA VAL A 58 27.98 5.94 -35.53
C VAL A 58 26.95 5.08 -34.82
N GLU A 59 27.33 3.88 -34.42
CA GLU A 59 26.50 2.98 -33.61
C GLU A 59 26.84 3.22 -32.13
N VAL A 60 25.82 3.57 -31.34
CA VAL A 60 25.94 3.79 -29.90
C VAL A 60 25.05 2.76 -29.22
N GLU A 61 25.69 1.83 -28.51
CA GLU A 61 24.99 0.86 -27.66
C GLU A 61 25.01 1.39 -26.22
N PHE A 62 23.84 1.55 -25.61
CA PHE A 62 23.72 1.78 -24.17
C PHE A 62 22.65 0.84 -23.61
N ILE A 63 22.86 0.39 -22.37
CA ILE A 63 21.89 -0.34 -21.57
C ILE A 63 21.68 0.49 -20.32
N ASP A 64 20.47 0.97 -20.13
CA ASP A 64 20.04 1.60 -18.89
C ASP A 64 18.89 0.77 -18.32
N TYR A 65 19.03 0.34 -17.08
CA TYR A 65 17.99 -0.33 -16.32
C TYR A 65 18.04 0.24 -14.91
N VAL A 66 16.99 0.96 -14.55
CA VAL A 66 16.68 1.28 -13.16
C VAL A 66 15.24 0.89 -12.97
N TYR A 67 15.01 -0.16 -12.18
CA TYR A 67 13.67 -0.46 -11.67
C TYR A 67 13.42 0.51 -10.52
N LEU A 68 12.73 1.60 -10.81
CA LEU A 68 12.29 2.54 -9.79
C LEU A 68 10.96 2.04 -9.22
N ASP A 69 11.00 1.62 -7.96
CA ASP A 69 9.82 1.46 -7.14
C ASP A 69 9.25 2.85 -6.79
N LYS A 70 7.92 2.98 -6.68
CA LYS A 70 7.28 4.24 -6.24
C LYS A 70 7.48 4.52 -4.76
N ILE A 71 7.80 3.48 -3.98
CA ILE A 71 7.97 3.54 -2.52
C ILE A 71 9.44 3.79 -2.16
N ASN A 72 10.37 3.13 -2.87
CA ASN A 72 11.80 3.22 -2.64
C ASN A 72 12.46 4.07 -3.75
N ASP A 73 12.87 5.29 -3.44
CA ASP A 73 13.52 6.21 -4.36
C ASP A 73 15.01 6.43 -4.04
N GLY A 74 15.73 7.13 -4.91
CA GLY A 74 17.15 7.46 -4.69
C GLY A 74 18.05 6.24 -4.48
N LEU A 75 18.84 6.25 -3.40
CA LEU A 75 19.70 5.12 -3.03
C LEU A 75 18.94 4.00 -2.32
N ASP A 76 17.75 4.28 -1.77
CA ASP A 76 16.96 3.29 -1.03
C ASP A 76 16.41 2.20 -1.95
N ALA A 77 16.28 2.47 -3.25
CA ALA A 77 15.99 1.47 -4.28
C ALA A 77 16.98 0.28 -4.29
N PHE A 78 18.18 0.44 -3.71
CA PHE A 78 19.20 -0.59 -3.64
C PHE A 78 19.25 -1.32 -2.29
N ASN A 79 18.41 -0.95 -1.31
CA ASN A 79 18.42 -1.53 0.04
C ASN A 79 18.25 -3.06 0.05
N PHE A 80 17.45 -3.58 -0.87
CA PHE A 80 17.20 -5.02 -0.98
C PHE A 80 17.99 -5.69 -2.10
N LEU A 81 18.76 -4.94 -2.90
CA LEU A 81 19.46 -5.51 -4.06
C LEU A 81 20.47 -6.58 -3.65
N GLY A 82 21.24 -6.33 -2.58
CA GLY A 82 22.22 -7.28 -2.06
C GLY A 82 21.55 -8.59 -1.64
N GLU A 83 20.49 -8.49 -0.84
CA GLU A 83 19.69 -9.63 -0.41
C GLU A 83 19.08 -10.39 -1.60
N LYS A 84 18.49 -9.71 -2.57
CA LYS A 84 17.93 -10.34 -3.77
C LYS A 84 18.98 -11.03 -4.62
N LEU A 85 20.19 -10.46 -4.74
CA LEU A 85 21.29 -11.10 -5.46
C LEU A 85 21.81 -12.32 -4.70
N ASP A 86 21.85 -12.28 -3.38
CA ASP A 86 22.27 -13.42 -2.56
C ASP A 86 21.22 -14.52 -2.58
N LEU A 87 19.93 -14.17 -2.48
CA LEU A 87 18.81 -15.10 -2.70
C LEU A 87 18.91 -15.73 -4.10
N LEU A 88 19.06 -14.94 -5.16
CA LEU A 88 19.23 -15.47 -6.53
C LEU A 88 20.45 -16.40 -6.67
N LYS A 89 21.57 -16.07 -6.01
CA LYS A 89 22.74 -16.95 -5.98
C LYS A 89 22.43 -18.23 -5.21
N GLU A 90 21.74 -18.16 -4.08
CA GLU A 90 21.34 -19.33 -3.30
C GLU A 90 20.37 -20.23 -4.08
N GLU A 91 19.38 -19.64 -4.76
CA GLU A 91 18.49 -20.34 -5.69
C GLU A 91 19.30 -21.01 -6.79
N PHE A 92 20.16 -20.27 -7.48
CA PHE A 92 21.03 -20.81 -8.53
C PHE A 92 21.97 -21.92 -8.02
N LEU A 93 22.53 -21.79 -6.82
CA LEU A 93 23.41 -22.78 -6.22
C LEU A 93 22.65 -24.02 -5.75
N SER A 94 21.42 -23.87 -5.26
CA SER A 94 20.54 -24.99 -4.90
C SER A 94 20.17 -25.82 -6.14
N ILE A 95 19.86 -25.16 -7.26
CA ILE A 95 19.67 -25.79 -8.57
C ILE A 95 20.93 -26.55 -9.03
N ARG A 96 22.13 -26.06 -8.65
CA ARG A 96 23.42 -26.65 -9.01
C ARG A 96 23.97 -27.60 -7.94
N ASP A 97 23.24 -27.91 -6.87
CA ASP A 97 23.73 -28.77 -5.80
C ASP A 97 24.07 -30.16 -6.38
N PRO A 98 25.34 -30.62 -6.29
CA PRO A 98 25.75 -31.93 -6.76
C PRO A 98 24.99 -33.09 -6.09
N ASN A 99 24.39 -32.87 -4.91
CA ASN A 99 23.57 -33.86 -4.21
C ASN A 99 22.09 -33.81 -4.62
N ALA A 100 21.63 -32.74 -5.28
CA ALA A 100 20.26 -32.60 -5.79
C ALA A 100 20.06 -33.32 -7.14
N ASN A 101 21.12 -33.90 -7.73
CA ASN A 101 21.04 -34.71 -8.96
C ASN A 101 20.40 -33.98 -10.16
N MET A 102 20.39 -32.65 -10.19
CA MET A 102 19.85 -31.89 -11.31
C MET A 102 20.89 -31.84 -12.43
N ALA A 103 20.83 -32.79 -13.36
CA ALA A 103 21.58 -32.71 -14.61
C ALA A 103 21.14 -31.45 -15.37
N CYS A 104 22.08 -30.75 -16.03
CA CYS A 104 21.80 -29.56 -16.87
C CYS A 104 20.78 -29.81 -18.01
N ASP A 105 20.33 -31.05 -18.16
CA ASP A 105 19.49 -31.57 -19.23
C ASP A 105 18.07 -31.90 -18.73
N GLN A 106 17.81 -31.81 -17.41
CA GLN A 106 16.47 -31.97 -16.86
C GLN A 106 15.74 -30.63 -16.93
N LEU A 107 14.84 -30.52 -17.91
CA LEU A 107 13.77 -29.53 -17.93
C LEU A 107 13.10 -29.50 -16.55
N PHE A 108 12.81 -28.29 -16.05
CA PHE A 108 11.94 -28.09 -14.88
C PHE A 108 10.71 -29.01 -15.02
N VAL A 109 10.67 -30.08 -14.21
CA VAL A 109 9.49 -30.94 -14.18
C VAL A 109 8.46 -30.16 -13.38
N GLN A 110 7.45 -29.66 -14.08
CA GLN A 110 6.31 -29.03 -13.45
C GLN A 110 5.71 -30.06 -12.48
N CYS A 111 5.56 -29.67 -11.21
CA CYS A 111 4.77 -30.49 -10.29
C CYS A 111 3.34 -30.58 -10.82
N LEU A 112 2.80 -31.82 -10.86
CA LEU A 112 1.48 -32.09 -11.44
C LEU A 112 0.40 -32.32 -10.39
N ASP A 113 0.77 -32.84 -9.22
CA ASP A 113 -0.13 -33.22 -8.13
C ASP A 113 0.48 -32.84 -6.78
N ASP A 114 -0.35 -32.38 -5.83
CA ASP A 114 0.05 -32.04 -4.44
C ASP A 114 1.21 -31.02 -4.35
N CYS A 115 1.15 -30.01 -5.23
CA CYS A 115 2.19 -29.00 -5.39
C CYS A 115 2.13 -27.91 -4.33
N VAL A 116 3.29 -27.41 -3.94
CA VAL A 116 3.42 -26.19 -3.14
C VAL A 116 3.46 -25.00 -4.09
N TRP A 117 2.50 -24.10 -3.94
CA TRP A 117 2.50 -22.80 -4.60
C TRP A 117 2.93 -21.75 -3.57
N PRO A 118 4.11 -21.11 -3.73
CA PRO A 118 4.60 -20.14 -2.75
C PRO A 118 3.58 -19.04 -2.44
N GLY A 119 3.17 -18.95 -1.18
CA GLY A 119 2.15 -18.01 -0.70
C GLY A 119 0.76 -18.61 -0.47
N ASP A 120 0.42 -19.76 -1.07
CA ASP A 120 -0.85 -20.48 -0.89
C ASP A 120 -0.72 -21.45 0.30
N VAL A 121 -0.79 -20.89 1.51
CA VAL A 121 -0.52 -21.58 2.78
C VAL A 121 -1.63 -22.57 3.12
N ASN A 122 -2.87 -22.22 2.80
CA ASN A 122 -4.02 -23.09 3.05
C ASN A 122 -4.31 -24.06 1.88
N ASN A 123 -3.53 -24.00 0.81
CA ASN A 123 -3.63 -24.83 -0.39
C ASN A 123 -5.02 -24.76 -1.05
N ASP A 124 -5.68 -23.60 -0.98
CA ASP A 124 -7.00 -23.37 -1.57
C ASP A 124 -6.94 -22.89 -3.03
N GLN A 125 -5.74 -22.87 -3.61
CA GLN A 125 -5.43 -22.48 -4.98
C GLN A 125 -5.46 -20.96 -5.22
N HIS A 126 -5.51 -20.13 -4.17
CA HIS A 126 -5.51 -18.67 -4.26
C HIS A 126 -4.77 -18.02 -3.08
N VAL A 127 -3.70 -17.28 -3.39
CA VAL A 127 -3.00 -16.48 -2.38
C VAL A 127 -3.86 -15.30 -1.98
N SER A 128 -4.36 -15.31 -0.74
CA SER A 128 -5.33 -14.36 -0.22
C SER A 128 -4.95 -13.87 1.19
N ALA A 129 -5.76 -12.95 1.73
CA ALA A 129 -5.61 -12.49 3.11
C ALA A 129 -5.75 -13.63 4.14
N ARG A 130 -6.41 -14.74 3.78
CA ARG A 130 -6.54 -15.91 4.66
C ARG A 130 -5.20 -16.62 4.86
N ASP A 131 -4.30 -16.59 3.88
CA ASP A 131 -2.98 -17.24 3.96
C ASP A 131 -2.09 -16.61 5.01
N ILE A 132 -2.20 -15.29 5.21
CA ILE A 132 -1.51 -14.57 6.30
C ILE A 132 -2.02 -15.06 7.66
N VAL A 133 -3.33 -15.26 7.81
CA VAL A 133 -3.94 -15.77 9.04
C VAL A 133 -3.49 -17.21 9.31
N HIS A 134 -3.53 -18.07 8.28
CA HIS A 134 -3.05 -19.44 8.36
C HIS A 134 -1.56 -19.51 8.68
N HIS A 135 -0.74 -18.64 8.10
CA HIS A 135 0.70 -18.57 8.36
C HIS A 135 0.99 -18.28 9.84
N GLY A 136 0.36 -17.26 10.44
CA GLY A 136 0.60 -16.94 11.85
C GLY A 136 0.22 -18.07 12.81
N VAL A 137 -0.88 -18.80 12.54
CA VAL A 137 -1.24 -20.01 13.30
C VAL A 137 -0.22 -21.13 13.09
N ASN A 138 0.22 -21.36 11.86
CA ASN A 138 1.19 -22.39 11.54
C ASN A 138 2.55 -22.12 12.19
N GLN A 139 3.03 -20.87 12.16
CA GLN A 139 4.26 -20.45 12.84
C GLN A 139 4.14 -20.64 14.36
N PHE A 140 3.05 -20.18 14.96
CA PHE A 140 2.82 -20.30 16.41
C PHE A 140 2.82 -21.76 16.87
N ASN A 141 2.12 -22.64 16.14
CA ASN A 141 2.00 -24.06 16.50
C ASN A 141 3.21 -24.90 16.09
N ASN A 142 4.01 -24.45 15.12
CA ASN A 142 5.14 -25.22 14.60
C ASN A 142 6.45 -24.44 14.63
N THR A 143 7.14 -24.54 15.76
CA THR A 143 8.47 -23.97 15.97
C THR A 143 9.61 -24.88 15.50
N GLN A 144 9.30 -26.05 14.91
CA GLN A 144 10.30 -27.00 14.45
C GLN A 144 10.52 -26.87 12.94
N SER A 145 11.80 -26.95 12.52
CA SER A 145 12.14 -27.06 11.10
C SER A 145 11.59 -28.36 10.51
N GLY A 146 10.99 -28.25 9.33
CA GLY A 146 10.54 -29.36 8.51
C GLY A 146 11.55 -29.75 7.44
N LEU A 147 11.03 -30.35 6.36
CA LEU A 147 11.84 -30.75 5.21
C LEU A 147 11.99 -29.56 4.25
N MET A 148 13.23 -29.24 3.91
CA MET A 148 13.54 -28.23 2.89
C MET A 148 13.08 -28.69 1.51
N ARG A 149 12.59 -27.77 0.68
CA ARG A 149 12.31 -28.05 -0.73
C ARG A 149 13.62 -28.28 -1.49
N ALA A 150 13.59 -29.21 -2.45
CA ALA A 150 14.75 -29.47 -3.32
C ALA A 150 15.16 -28.22 -4.13
N ILE A 151 14.17 -27.40 -4.50
CA ILE A 151 14.35 -26.08 -5.09
C ILE A 151 13.70 -25.08 -4.15
N ARG A 152 14.52 -24.22 -3.55
CA ARG A 152 14.09 -23.11 -2.71
C ARG A 152 13.84 -21.91 -3.62
N SER A 153 12.66 -21.32 -3.55
CA SER A 153 12.24 -20.24 -4.42
C SER A 153 10.91 -19.68 -3.95
N ASP A 154 10.82 -18.34 -4.02
CA ASP A 154 9.64 -17.53 -3.71
C ASP A 154 8.81 -17.18 -4.96
N GLN A 155 9.19 -17.70 -6.14
CA GLN A 155 8.53 -17.43 -7.41
C GLN A 155 7.18 -18.16 -7.52
N TRP A 156 6.21 -17.53 -8.18
CA TRP A 156 4.91 -18.16 -8.45
C TRP A 156 5.03 -19.31 -9.47
N PHE A 157 5.25 -20.52 -8.96
CA PHE A 157 5.46 -21.74 -9.72
C PHE A 157 5.06 -22.98 -8.89
N PRO A 158 4.55 -24.08 -9.49
CA PRO A 158 4.22 -25.28 -8.74
C PRO A 158 5.50 -26.07 -8.41
N PHE A 159 5.87 -26.10 -7.13
CA PHE A 159 7.03 -26.86 -6.65
C PHE A 159 6.63 -28.21 -6.07
N GLU A 160 7.43 -29.24 -6.38
CA GLU A 160 7.40 -30.51 -5.67
C GLU A 160 8.06 -30.35 -4.30
N SER A 161 7.46 -30.93 -3.27
CA SER A 161 7.98 -30.91 -1.90
C SER A 161 7.52 -32.15 -1.16
N ASP A 162 8.45 -32.74 -0.40
CA ASP A 162 8.14 -33.86 0.47
C ASP A 162 7.21 -33.42 1.61
N ASN A 163 6.25 -34.28 1.94
CA ASN A 163 5.33 -34.02 3.04
C ASN A 163 6.08 -33.96 4.37
N TRP A 164 5.81 -32.89 5.13
CA TRP A 164 6.24 -32.81 6.52
C TRP A 164 5.43 -33.79 7.36
N SER A 165 5.96 -34.16 8.54
CA SER A 165 5.21 -35.01 9.49
C SER A 165 4.03 -34.31 10.16
N ALA A 166 3.95 -32.98 10.03
CA ALA A 166 2.95 -32.13 10.66
C ALA A 166 1.94 -31.61 9.63
N SER A 167 0.71 -31.39 10.09
CA SER A 167 -0.41 -30.87 9.31
C SER A 167 -1.34 -30.04 10.20
N GLN A 168 -1.93 -28.99 9.64
CA GLN A 168 -2.98 -28.19 10.27
C GLN A 168 -4.27 -28.32 9.44
N ASN A 169 -5.41 -28.66 10.05
CA ASN A 169 -6.69 -28.81 9.35
C ASN A 169 -6.64 -29.72 8.11
N ASN A 170 -5.87 -30.82 8.18
CA ASN A 170 -5.58 -31.75 7.08
C ASN A 170 -4.76 -31.17 5.91
N ILE A 171 -4.19 -29.99 6.06
CA ILE A 171 -3.25 -29.39 5.12
C ILE A 171 -1.83 -29.64 5.64
N ASN A 172 -0.93 -30.14 4.80
CA ASN A 172 0.44 -30.41 5.20
C ASN A 172 1.20 -29.10 5.46
N LEU A 173 2.01 -29.04 6.51
CA LEU A 173 2.71 -27.79 6.85
C LEU A 173 3.79 -27.37 5.84
N LYS A 174 4.15 -28.24 4.86
CA LYS A 174 5.00 -27.85 3.72
C LYS A 174 4.47 -26.63 2.94
N HIS A 175 3.16 -26.35 2.99
CA HIS A 175 2.55 -25.21 2.31
C HIS A 175 2.80 -23.89 3.05
N GLY A 176 3.10 -23.93 4.35
CA GLY A 176 3.45 -22.75 5.14
C GLY A 176 4.89 -22.27 4.95
N ASP A 177 5.78 -23.15 4.48
CA ASP A 177 7.18 -22.86 4.10
C ASP A 177 7.21 -22.32 2.66
N CYS A 178 6.90 -21.03 2.55
CA CYS A 178 6.65 -20.34 1.29
C CYS A 178 7.93 -20.09 0.50
N ASP A 179 9.09 -19.94 1.15
CA ASP A 179 10.40 -19.80 0.48
C ASP A 179 11.15 -21.14 0.31
N GLY A 180 10.73 -22.18 1.04
CA GLY A 180 11.21 -23.55 0.91
C GLY A 180 12.44 -23.87 1.75
N ASP A 181 12.81 -22.98 2.69
CA ASP A 181 13.99 -23.11 3.53
C ASP A 181 13.84 -24.15 4.67
N GLY A 182 12.69 -24.83 4.72
CA GLY A 182 12.38 -25.86 5.72
C GLY A 182 11.88 -25.28 7.04
N LYS A 183 11.46 -24.02 7.09
CA LYS A 183 10.88 -23.38 8.29
C LYS A 183 9.61 -22.62 7.91
N ILE A 184 8.76 -22.42 8.92
CA ILE A 184 7.65 -21.48 8.82
C ILE A 184 8.02 -20.32 9.71
N ALA A 185 8.36 -19.19 9.11
CA ALA A 185 8.85 -18.02 9.80
C ALA A 185 8.45 -16.72 9.06
N SER A 186 8.74 -15.58 9.68
CA SER A 186 8.27 -14.28 9.19
C SER A 186 8.74 -13.90 7.77
N ASN A 187 9.82 -14.51 7.27
CA ASN A 187 10.27 -14.38 5.87
C ASN A 187 9.22 -14.90 4.87
N ASP A 188 8.45 -15.93 5.23
CA ASP A 188 7.41 -16.50 4.36
C ASP A 188 6.28 -15.50 4.10
N ILE A 189 6.00 -14.59 5.05
CA ILE A 189 4.98 -13.55 4.89
C ILE A 189 5.28 -12.68 3.67
N SER A 190 6.56 -12.33 3.46
CA SER A 190 6.96 -11.54 2.30
C SER A 190 6.68 -12.25 0.96
N VAL A 191 6.67 -13.59 0.96
CA VAL A 191 6.33 -14.42 -0.21
C VAL A 191 4.82 -14.43 -0.43
N ILE A 192 4.02 -14.51 0.64
CA ILE A 192 2.56 -14.39 0.59
C ILE A 192 2.18 -13.03 0.00
N GLU A 193 2.75 -11.93 0.50
CA GLU A 193 2.52 -10.57 0.01
C GLU A 193 2.93 -10.41 -1.46
N LYS A 194 4.10 -10.95 -1.84
CA LYS A 194 4.61 -10.90 -3.21
C LYS A 194 3.68 -11.60 -4.20
N ASN A 195 3.12 -12.74 -3.81
CA ASN A 195 2.28 -13.56 -4.67
C ASN A 195 0.77 -13.32 -4.45
N PHE A 196 0.41 -12.27 -3.71
CA PHE A 196 -0.96 -11.94 -3.35
C PHE A 196 -1.90 -11.81 -4.57
N GLU A 197 -3.13 -12.32 -4.46
CA GLU A 197 -4.15 -12.43 -5.52
C GLU A 197 -3.80 -13.36 -6.70
N LEU A 198 -2.64 -14.01 -6.69
CA LEU A 198 -2.32 -15.02 -7.70
C LEU A 198 -3.13 -16.30 -7.46
N LYS A 199 -3.64 -16.85 -8.56
CA LYS A 199 -4.53 -18.02 -8.58
C LYS A 199 -3.90 -19.10 -9.43
N THR A 200 -3.96 -20.34 -8.96
CA THR A 200 -3.51 -21.46 -9.77
C THR A 200 -4.53 -21.74 -10.88
N PRO A 201 -4.16 -22.46 -11.95
CA PRO A 201 -5.12 -22.90 -12.97
C PRO A 201 -6.28 -23.75 -12.45
N GLN A 202 -6.15 -24.33 -11.25
CA GLN A 202 -7.14 -25.20 -10.62
C GLN A 202 -8.14 -24.43 -9.75
N TYR A 203 -7.93 -23.13 -9.51
CA TYR A 203 -8.82 -22.33 -8.68
C TYR A 203 -10.24 -22.27 -9.26
N THR A 204 -11.22 -22.73 -8.49
CA THR A 204 -12.64 -22.74 -8.89
C THR A 204 -13.48 -21.66 -8.20
N GLY A 205 -12.85 -20.75 -7.45
CA GLY A 205 -13.54 -19.83 -6.54
C GLY A 205 -13.66 -20.39 -5.13
N GLN A 206 -13.70 -19.49 -4.14
CA GLN A 206 -14.04 -19.83 -2.76
C GLN A 206 -15.57 -19.94 -2.61
N ILE A 207 -16.00 -20.88 -1.77
CA ILE A 207 -17.37 -20.93 -1.24
C ILE A 207 -17.28 -20.40 0.18
N ASP A 208 -17.97 -19.30 0.46
CA ASP A 208 -18.06 -18.78 1.82
C ASP A 208 -18.96 -19.68 2.67
N ASP A 209 -18.45 -20.10 3.82
CA ASP A 209 -19.25 -20.79 4.81
C ASP A 209 -20.24 -19.79 5.42
N ILE A 210 -21.51 -20.20 5.49
CA ILE A 210 -22.53 -19.44 6.19
C ILE A 210 -22.24 -19.55 7.68
N PRO A 211 -21.99 -18.45 8.40
CA PRO A 211 -21.75 -18.51 9.83
C PRO A 211 -22.97 -19.16 10.54
N PRO A 212 -22.75 -20.11 11.45
CA PRO A 212 -23.79 -20.53 12.41
C PRO A 212 -24.39 -19.34 13.23
N ALA A 213 -25.36 -19.60 14.10
CA ALA A 213 -25.93 -18.54 14.96
C ALA A 213 -25.13 -18.39 16.27
N GLY A 214 -25.01 -17.15 16.79
CA GLY A 214 -24.56 -16.87 18.17
C GLY A 214 -23.12 -16.41 18.36
N PHE A 215 -22.57 -15.61 17.44
CA PHE A 215 -21.16 -15.17 17.46
C PHE A 215 -20.96 -13.73 17.93
N ASP A 216 -19.71 -13.41 18.26
CA ASP A 216 -19.26 -12.02 18.40
C ASP A 216 -19.35 -11.29 17.06
N ASP A 217 -19.43 -9.97 17.12
CA ASP A 217 -19.65 -9.13 15.96
C ASP A 217 -18.33 -8.50 15.49
N LEU A 218 -18.11 -8.45 14.18
CA LEU A 218 -17.15 -7.54 13.56
C LEU A 218 -17.96 -6.37 12.99
N ILE A 219 -17.82 -5.20 13.60
CA ILE A 219 -18.71 -4.07 13.33
C ILE A 219 -17.97 -2.91 12.68
N ILE A 220 -18.67 -2.20 11.80
CA ILE A 220 -18.26 -0.88 11.35
C ILE A 220 -18.93 0.18 12.23
N ARG A 221 -18.13 1.04 12.85
CA ARG A 221 -18.61 2.26 13.53
C ARG A 221 -18.25 3.48 12.70
N ALA A 222 -19.28 4.25 12.37
CA ALA A 222 -19.19 5.53 11.71
C ALA A 222 -20.39 6.40 12.13
N LEU A 223 -20.34 7.67 11.77
CA LEU A 223 -21.48 8.59 11.85
C LEU A 223 -22.70 8.07 11.06
N ASP A 224 -23.91 8.43 11.53
CA ASP A 224 -25.17 7.99 10.89
C ASP A 224 -25.51 8.81 9.64
N SER A 225 -25.11 10.08 9.61
CA SER A 225 -25.33 10.97 8.47
C SER A 225 -24.23 12.02 8.34
N MET A 226 -23.99 12.43 7.10
CA MET A 226 -22.98 13.42 6.72
C MET A 226 -23.60 14.51 5.84
N TYR A 227 -23.17 15.75 6.01
CA TYR A 227 -23.58 16.86 5.14
C TYR A 227 -22.57 17.04 4.01
N VAL A 228 -23.03 16.91 2.77
CA VAL A 228 -22.16 16.91 1.57
C VAL A 228 -22.60 17.92 0.52
N GLY A 229 -23.45 18.87 0.90
CA GLY A 229 -23.99 19.90 0.01
C GLY A 229 -22.93 20.83 -0.59
N SER A 230 -23.31 21.60 -1.61
CA SER A 230 -22.36 22.42 -2.38
C SER A 230 -21.66 23.51 -1.55
N ASP A 231 -22.20 23.87 -0.38
CA ASP A 231 -21.58 24.77 0.59
C ASP A 231 -20.83 24.08 1.74
N ALA A 232 -20.84 22.75 1.82
CA ALA A 232 -20.14 21.95 2.82
C ALA A 232 -18.62 22.17 2.77
N ASN A 233 -18.00 22.37 3.93
CA ASN A 233 -16.55 22.48 4.05
C ASN A 233 -15.90 21.09 4.14
N VAL A 234 -14.56 21.01 4.08
CA VAL A 234 -13.82 19.74 4.06
C VAL A 234 -14.06 18.87 5.31
N PHE A 235 -14.32 19.47 6.48
CA PHE A 235 -14.60 18.73 7.70
C PHE A 235 -16.03 18.19 7.74
N ASP A 236 -16.99 18.89 7.13
CA ASP A 236 -18.35 18.36 6.94
C ASP A 236 -18.33 17.11 6.04
N ARG A 237 -17.31 17.00 5.18
CA ARG A 237 -17.10 15.92 4.22
C ARG A 237 -16.22 14.79 4.73
N LEU A 238 -15.65 14.90 5.92
CA LEU A 238 -14.76 13.91 6.53
C LEU A 238 -15.58 12.85 7.27
N ILE A 239 -15.26 11.59 7.04
CA ILE A 239 -15.82 10.45 7.77
C ILE A 239 -14.71 9.53 8.27
N ASP A 240 -14.79 9.20 9.55
CA ASP A 240 -13.96 8.17 10.17
C ASP A 240 -14.74 6.85 10.24
N ILE A 241 -14.17 5.82 9.63
CA ILE A 241 -14.66 4.46 9.64
C ILE A 241 -13.78 3.65 10.61
N HIS A 242 -14.37 3.16 11.69
CA HIS A 242 -13.70 2.30 12.66
C HIS A 242 -14.18 0.86 12.49
N ILE A 243 -13.26 -0.07 12.29
CA ILE A 243 -13.56 -1.49 12.28
C ILE A 243 -13.24 -2.04 13.67
N VAL A 244 -14.23 -2.66 14.30
CA VAL A 244 -14.16 -3.01 15.72
C VAL A 244 -14.60 -4.46 15.93
N LEU A 245 -13.76 -5.23 16.63
CA LEU A 245 -14.19 -6.49 17.25
C LEU A 245 -15.07 -6.15 18.46
N ALA A 246 -16.34 -6.52 18.39
CA ALA A 246 -17.32 -6.25 19.41
C ALA A 246 -17.83 -7.56 20.03
N ALA A 247 -17.79 -7.62 21.35
CA ALA A 247 -18.38 -8.69 22.13
C ALA A 247 -19.53 -8.16 22.98
N THR A 248 -20.47 -9.03 23.33
CA THR A 248 -21.51 -8.72 24.32
C THR A 248 -20.99 -8.76 25.77
N SER A 249 -19.76 -9.26 25.95
CA SER A 249 -19.06 -9.40 27.22
C SER A 249 -17.77 -8.57 27.24
N ASN A 250 -17.05 -8.55 28.37
CA ASN A 250 -15.75 -7.86 28.48
C ASN A 250 -14.64 -8.55 27.66
N ASP A 251 -14.78 -9.85 27.40
CA ASP A 251 -13.85 -10.66 26.63
C ASP A 251 -14.58 -11.24 25.41
N LEU A 252 -13.82 -11.63 24.38
CA LEU A 252 -14.32 -12.37 23.23
C LEU A 252 -14.79 -13.77 23.67
N THR A 253 -15.84 -14.27 23.04
CA THR A 253 -16.37 -15.61 23.27
C THR A 253 -15.31 -16.68 22.95
N THR A 254 -14.56 -16.45 21.89
CA THR A 254 -13.39 -17.26 21.51
C THR A 254 -12.22 -16.32 21.19
N PRO A 255 -11.05 -16.50 21.81
CA PRO A 255 -9.85 -15.74 21.43
C PRO A 255 -9.48 -15.93 19.95
N ILE A 256 -8.95 -14.88 19.34
CA ILE A 256 -8.58 -14.84 17.93
C ILE A 256 -7.07 -14.69 17.81
N HIS A 257 -6.43 -15.59 17.06
CA HIS A 257 -5.00 -15.54 16.74
C HIS A 257 -4.72 -14.74 15.48
N GLY A 258 -5.63 -14.80 14.51
CA GLY A 258 -5.58 -13.95 13.33
C GLY A 258 -6.95 -13.81 12.68
N ILE A 259 -7.13 -12.72 11.95
CA ILE A 259 -8.38 -12.33 11.30
C ILE A 259 -8.08 -11.65 9.96
N SER A 260 -8.86 -11.99 8.94
CA SER A 260 -8.90 -11.29 7.66
C SER A 260 -10.33 -10.92 7.30
N PHE A 261 -10.51 -9.82 6.58
CA PHE A 261 -11.80 -9.37 6.09
C PHE A 261 -11.62 -8.34 4.95
N ASP A 262 -12.68 -8.18 4.18
CA ASP A 262 -12.75 -7.20 3.11
C ASP A 262 -13.71 -6.06 3.49
N LEU A 263 -13.24 -4.82 3.41
CA LEU A 263 -14.09 -3.63 3.48
C LEU A 263 -14.47 -3.20 2.06
N THR A 264 -15.75 -3.30 1.74
CA THR A 264 -16.30 -2.75 0.50
C THR A 264 -16.84 -1.33 0.74
N LEU A 265 -16.49 -0.40 -0.16
CA LEU A 265 -16.97 0.98 -0.17
C LEU A 265 -17.12 1.52 -1.60
N ASP A 266 -17.93 2.57 -1.78
CA ASP A 266 -18.11 3.21 -3.09
C ASP A 266 -17.04 4.28 -3.35
N THR A 267 -15.99 3.90 -4.10
CA THR A 267 -14.90 4.85 -4.46
C THR A 267 -15.35 5.93 -5.43
N SER A 268 -16.56 5.85 -6.02
CA SER A 268 -17.13 6.96 -6.77
C SER A 268 -17.50 8.13 -5.85
N LYS A 269 -17.79 7.86 -4.58
CA LYS A 269 -18.24 8.86 -3.58
C LYS A 269 -17.12 9.38 -2.68
N PHE A 270 -15.96 8.72 -2.62
CA PHE A 270 -14.89 9.05 -1.66
C PHE A 270 -13.48 9.19 -2.27
N TYR A 271 -12.65 9.97 -1.58
CA TYR A 271 -11.18 9.92 -1.59
C TYR A 271 -10.66 9.42 -0.24
N SER A 272 -9.43 8.90 -0.20
CA SER A 272 -8.71 8.63 1.06
C SER A 272 -7.83 9.82 1.44
N PHE A 273 -7.62 10.05 2.73
CA PHE A 273 -6.69 11.07 3.23
C PHE A 273 -5.25 10.50 3.34
N SER A 274 -4.25 11.15 2.72
CA SER A 274 -2.88 10.62 2.54
C SER A 274 -2.03 10.50 3.82
N GLY A 275 -2.62 10.52 5.01
CA GLY A 275 -1.88 10.56 6.27
C GLY A 275 -2.61 10.02 7.51
N ALA A 276 -3.70 9.27 7.36
CA ALA A 276 -4.48 8.78 8.51
C ALA A 276 -4.97 7.34 8.34
N LEU A 277 -4.08 6.42 7.94
CA LEU A 277 -4.25 5.02 8.32
C LEU A 277 -3.53 4.86 9.66
N HIS A 278 -4.30 4.96 10.74
CA HIS A 278 -3.79 4.69 12.07
C HIS A 278 -4.19 3.26 12.46
N PHE A 279 -3.26 2.33 12.21
CA PHE A 279 -3.35 0.97 12.73
C PHE A 279 -3.27 1.04 14.25
N VAL A 280 -4.32 0.58 14.92
CA VAL A 280 -4.23 0.21 16.33
C VAL A 280 -4.03 -1.28 16.26
N ASP A 281 -2.80 -1.77 16.43
CA ASP A 281 -2.50 -3.18 16.21
C ASP A 281 -2.65 -3.97 17.52
N PRO A 282 -3.77 -4.70 17.73
CA PRO A 282 -3.83 -5.72 18.77
C PRO A 282 -3.07 -7.00 18.37
N PHE A 283 -2.58 -7.08 17.13
CA PHE A 283 -1.84 -8.20 16.56
C PHE A 283 -0.39 -7.81 16.26
N GLU A 284 0.51 -8.80 16.17
CA GLU A 284 1.93 -8.57 15.87
C GLU A 284 2.21 -8.17 14.42
N TYR A 285 1.34 -8.61 13.51
CA TYR A 285 1.48 -8.32 12.09
C TYR A 285 0.12 -7.90 11.50
N SER A 286 0.16 -6.87 10.65
CA SER A 286 -0.98 -6.36 9.90
C SER A 286 -0.62 -6.14 8.44
N PHE A 287 -1.55 -6.47 7.55
CA PHE A 287 -1.45 -6.33 6.11
C PHE A 287 -2.73 -5.71 5.57
N ASN A 288 -2.59 -4.84 4.59
CA ASN A 288 -3.70 -4.33 3.80
C ASN A 288 -3.31 -4.30 2.32
N ASN A 289 -4.21 -4.73 1.45
CA ASN A 289 -4.06 -4.58 0.00
C ASN A 289 -4.85 -3.37 -0.48
N LEU A 290 -4.19 -2.21 -0.48
CA LEU A 290 -4.76 -0.92 -0.87
C LEU A 290 -4.01 -0.34 -2.06
N SER A 291 -4.67 -0.31 -3.23
CA SER A 291 -4.13 0.39 -4.40
C SER A 291 -4.51 1.87 -4.39
N PHE A 292 -3.52 2.73 -4.19
CA PHE A 292 -3.65 4.18 -4.35
C PHE A 292 -3.06 4.65 -5.68
N SER A 293 -3.74 5.60 -6.35
CA SER A 293 -3.08 6.47 -7.32
C SER A 293 -2.85 7.83 -6.67
N ALA A 294 -1.60 8.29 -6.70
CA ALA A 294 -1.29 9.68 -6.42
C ALA A 294 -2.03 10.51 -7.47
N ALA A 295 -3.07 11.23 -7.05
CA ALA A 295 -3.66 12.24 -7.91
C ALA A 295 -2.54 13.25 -8.20
N ALA A 296 -2.23 13.46 -9.48
CA ALA A 296 -1.18 14.37 -9.89
C ALA A 296 -1.63 15.80 -9.55
N GLY A 297 -1.25 16.31 -8.38
CA GLY A 297 -1.39 17.73 -8.05
C GLY A 297 -1.91 18.01 -6.65
N THR A 298 -1.02 18.50 -5.77
CA THR A 298 -1.25 19.47 -4.67
C THR A 298 -2.29 19.18 -3.58
N ASN A 299 -3.05 18.10 -3.64
CA ASN A 299 -4.06 17.72 -2.65
C ASN A 299 -3.59 16.45 -1.93
N ASN A 300 -3.44 16.50 -0.60
CA ASN A 300 -3.05 15.36 0.26
C ASN A 300 -4.14 14.24 0.31
N PHE A 301 -4.80 13.97 -0.81
CA PHE A 301 -5.85 12.96 -0.95
C PHE A 301 -5.39 11.91 -1.97
N LEU A 302 -5.60 10.64 -1.63
CA LEU A 302 -5.28 9.51 -2.48
C LEU A 302 -6.55 8.94 -3.09
N LYS A 303 -6.54 8.67 -4.40
CA LYS A 303 -7.63 7.96 -5.06
C LYS A 303 -7.48 6.47 -4.78
N ILE A 304 -8.54 5.88 -4.22
CA ILE A 304 -8.65 4.43 -4.04
C ILE A 304 -9.09 3.83 -5.38
N ASN A 305 -8.29 2.92 -5.93
CA ASN A 305 -8.53 2.37 -7.27
C ASN A 305 -9.42 1.11 -7.28
N ASN A 306 -9.77 0.59 -6.10
CA ASN A 306 -10.64 -0.58 -5.93
C ASN A 306 -11.73 -0.29 -4.90
N ASN A 307 -12.95 -0.77 -5.15
CA ASN A 307 -14.06 -0.67 -4.19
C ASN A 307 -13.90 -1.59 -2.99
N VAL A 308 -12.88 -2.44 -2.99
CA VAL A 308 -12.58 -3.38 -1.93
C VAL A 308 -11.21 -3.09 -1.35
N ILE A 309 -11.14 -3.12 -0.03
CA ILE A 309 -9.92 -3.08 0.75
C ILE A 309 -9.81 -4.40 1.51
N GLN A 310 -8.74 -5.15 1.29
CA GLN A 310 -8.54 -6.44 1.94
C GLN A 310 -7.59 -6.25 3.12
N TYR A 311 -7.95 -6.78 4.28
CA TYR A 311 -7.15 -6.71 5.50
C TYR A 311 -6.83 -8.11 6.01
N ALA A 312 -5.63 -8.26 6.57
CA ALA A 312 -5.25 -9.42 7.36
C ALA A 312 -4.47 -8.97 8.60
N TYR A 313 -4.71 -9.64 9.72
CA TYR A 313 -4.02 -9.45 10.98
C TYR A 313 -3.70 -10.81 11.56
N THR A 314 -2.51 -10.99 12.14
CA THR A 314 -2.15 -12.26 12.77
C THR A 314 -1.08 -12.06 13.83
N ASN A 315 -1.11 -12.90 14.86
CA ASN A 315 0.02 -13.07 15.77
C ASN A 315 0.95 -14.13 15.20
N LEU A 316 2.26 -13.92 15.38
CA LEU A 316 3.30 -14.83 14.91
C LEU A 316 3.75 -15.72 16.06
N ASP A 317 4.17 -15.10 17.15
CA ASP A 317 4.74 -15.79 18.31
C ASP A 317 3.92 -15.55 19.60
N SER A 318 3.08 -14.51 19.63
CA SER A 318 2.21 -14.20 20.79
C SER A 318 0.90 -14.96 20.81
N ALA A 319 0.34 -15.14 22.01
CA ALA A 319 -0.97 -15.77 22.22
C ALA A 319 -2.12 -14.96 21.58
N SER A 320 -3.27 -15.62 21.39
CA SER A 320 -4.47 -15.02 20.81
C SER A 320 -4.98 -13.76 21.54
N VAL A 321 -5.55 -12.83 20.78
CA VAL A 321 -6.30 -11.68 21.28
C VAL A 321 -7.62 -12.16 21.89
N PHE A 322 -7.86 -11.81 23.16
CA PHE A 322 -9.06 -12.23 23.90
C PHE A 322 -9.99 -11.07 24.28
N ARG A 323 -9.62 -9.82 23.99
CA ARG A 323 -10.42 -8.64 24.31
C ARG A 323 -11.00 -8.00 23.05
N PRO A 324 -12.26 -7.53 23.10
CA PRO A 324 -12.80 -6.69 22.03
C PRO A 324 -12.01 -5.38 21.93
N GLY A 325 -11.97 -4.80 20.73
CA GLY A 325 -11.10 -3.67 20.45
C GLY A 325 -11.23 -3.17 19.01
N GLN A 326 -10.67 -2.00 18.75
CA GLN A 326 -10.55 -1.48 17.40
C GLN A 326 -9.42 -2.21 16.66
N LEU A 327 -9.68 -2.60 15.41
CA LEU A 327 -8.69 -3.15 14.49
C LEU A 327 -8.16 -2.07 13.55
N GLU A 328 -9.07 -1.32 12.93
CA GLU A 328 -8.70 -0.39 11.86
C GLU A 328 -9.41 0.95 12.04
N ARG A 329 -8.77 2.02 11.58
CA ARG A 329 -9.37 3.33 11.39
C ARG A 329 -9.01 3.87 10.01
N LEU A 330 -10.04 3.99 9.18
CA LEU A 330 -9.95 4.57 7.84
C LEU A 330 -10.65 5.93 7.80
N SER A 331 -9.90 6.99 7.52
CA SER A 331 -10.45 8.34 7.28
C SER A 331 -10.68 8.58 5.79
N LEU A 332 -11.93 8.85 5.40
CA LEU A 332 -12.34 9.13 4.03
C LEU A 332 -12.93 10.53 3.91
N ILE A 333 -12.83 11.11 2.72
CA ILE A 333 -13.44 12.40 2.40
C ILE A 333 -14.40 12.23 1.23
N SER A 334 -15.65 12.65 1.39
CA SER A 334 -16.62 12.61 0.29
C SER A 334 -16.22 13.56 -0.84
N LYS A 335 -16.46 13.14 -2.09
CA LYS A 335 -16.20 13.97 -3.27
C LYS A 335 -17.14 15.18 -3.30
N GLU A 336 -16.66 16.25 -3.91
CA GLU A 336 -17.46 17.45 -4.17
C GLU A 336 -18.37 17.23 -5.39
N GLY A 337 -19.47 17.99 -5.47
CA GLY A 337 -20.38 17.96 -6.64
C GLY A 337 -21.22 16.69 -6.76
N LEU A 338 -21.35 15.90 -5.69
CA LEU A 338 -22.23 14.72 -5.68
C LEU A 338 -23.70 15.14 -5.85
N THR A 339 -24.43 14.40 -6.68
CA THR A 339 -25.87 14.55 -6.92
C THR A 339 -26.64 13.31 -6.46
N THR A 340 -27.97 13.44 -6.39
CA THR A 340 -28.89 12.33 -6.09
C THR A 340 -30.13 12.39 -6.97
N ASP A 341 -30.70 11.24 -7.31
CA ASP A 341 -32.01 11.12 -7.96
C ASP A 341 -33.17 11.17 -6.95
N ASN A 342 -32.87 11.29 -5.65
CA ASN A 342 -33.86 11.42 -4.60
C ASN A 342 -34.26 12.90 -4.42
N PRO A 343 -35.55 13.27 -4.63
CA PRO A 343 -36.01 14.65 -4.55
C PRO A 343 -35.81 15.34 -3.19
N ASP A 344 -35.56 14.59 -2.12
CA ASP A 344 -35.30 15.13 -0.79
C ASP A 344 -33.82 15.48 -0.53
N GLY A 345 -32.94 15.30 -1.53
CA GLY A 345 -31.52 15.63 -1.45
C GLY A 345 -30.71 14.68 -0.57
N ARG A 346 -31.19 13.43 -0.38
CA ARG A 346 -30.50 12.39 0.40
C ARG A 346 -30.15 11.18 -0.44
N ASP A 347 -29.02 10.57 -0.11
CA ASP A 347 -28.55 9.31 -0.70
C ASP A 347 -27.95 8.44 0.42
N THR A 348 -27.93 7.12 0.22
CA THR A 348 -27.40 6.17 1.21
C THR A 348 -26.14 5.55 0.66
N VAL A 349 -25.04 5.70 1.40
CA VAL A 349 -23.78 5.03 1.09
C VAL A 349 -23.56 3.89 2.08
N SER A 350 -23.24 2.71 1.55
CA SER A 350 -23.03 1.51 2.35
C SER A 350 -21.54 1.18 2.45
N PHE A 351 -21.16 0.72 3.64
CA PHE A 351 -19.90 0.07 3.93
C PHE A 351 -20.22 -1.35 4.38
N SER A 352 -19.60 -2.34 3.76
CA SER A 352 -19.85 -3.74 4.11
C SER A 352 -18.58 -4.51 4.38
N LEU A 353 -18.66 -5.40 5.36
CA LEU A 353 -17.61 -6.36 5.66
C LEU A 353 -17.96 -7.69 5.00
N THR A 354 -17.07 -8.18 4.14
CA THR A 354 -17.21 -9.45 3.43
C THR A 354 -15.98 -10.31 3.67
N ASN A 355 -16.03 -11.59 3.28
CA ASN A 355 -14.91 -12.53 3.37
C ASN A 355 -14.26 -12.59 4.77
N VAL A 356 -15.06 -12.41 5.82
CA VAL A 356 -14.57 -12.43 7.21
C VAL A 356 -14.14 -13.85 7.56
N PHE A 357 -12.88 -13.99 7.94
CA PHE A 357 -12.26 -15.25 8.32
C PHE A 357 -11.37 -15.01 9.53
N ALA A 358 -11.46 -15.88 10.54
CA ALA A 358 -10.62 -15.79 11.71
C ALA A 358 -10.28 -17.19 12.23
N LEU A 359 -9.09 -17.33 12.82
CA LEU A 359 -8.64 -18.55 13.47
C LEU A 359 -8.25 -18.26 14.92
N ASN A 360 -8.45 -19.23 15.81
CA ASN A 360 -7.83 -19.24 17.14
C ASN A 360 -6.40 -19.82 17.06
N GLU A 361 -5.68 -19.84 18.19
CA GLU A 361 -4.30 -20.38 18.24
C GLU A 361 -4.21 -21.86 17.88
N SER A 362 -5.27 -22.65 18.10
CA SER A 362 -5.33 -24.06 17.68
C SER A 362 -5.57 -24.25 16.18
N GLY A 363 -5.86 -23.16 15.46
CA GLY A 363 -6.27 -23.16 14.07
C GLY A 363 -7.71 -23.57 13.81
N ASP A 364 -8.57 -23.53 14.81
CA ASP A 364 -10.02 -23.68 14.62
C ASP A 364 -10.62 -22.36 14.10
N THR A 365 -11.56 -22.46 13.17
CA THR A 365 -12.31 -21.30 12.67
C THR A 365 -13.10 -20.63 13.79
N VAL A 366 -12.86 -19.34 13.96
CA VAL A 366 -13.67 -18.45 14.81
C VAL A 366 -14.63 -17.70 13.89
N TYR A 367 -15.92 -17.97 14.04
CA TYR A 367 -16.94 -17.26 13.28
C TYR A 367 -17.21 -15.91 13.92
N LEU A 368 -17.28 -14.88 13.08
CA LEU A 368 -17.68 -13.54 13.45
C LEU A 368 -18.84 -13.12 12.56
N LYS A 369 -19.76 -12.35 13.13
CA LYS A 369 -20.86 -11.78 12.37
C LYS A 369 -20.45 -10.40 11.82
N PRO A 370 -20.33 -10.22 10.48
CA PRO A 370 -20.13 -8.91 9.92
C PRO A 370 -21.38 -8.04 10.12
N VAL A 371 -21.20 -6.83 10.65
CA VAL A 371 -22.25 -5.82 10.77
C VAL A 371 -21.89 -4.63 9.90
N ASN A 372 -22.58 -4.54 8.76
CA ASN A 372 -22.45 -3.48 7.78
C ASN A 372 -22.97 -2.15 8.32
N LYS A 373 -22.49 -1.04 7.75
CA LYS A 373 -22.89 0.32 8.13
C LYS A 373 -23.40 1.08 6.92
N GLU A 374 -24.57 1.69 7.07
CA GLU A 374 -25.08 2.67 6.12
C GLU A 374 -24.90 4.08 6.69
N VAL A 375 -24.59 5.02 5.81
CA VAL A 375 -24.42 6.44 6.14
C VAL A 375 -25.28 7.26 5.19
N ILE A 376 -26.10 8.15 5.75
CA ILE A 376 -26.99 8.98 4.96
C ILE A 376 -26.27 10.27 4.56
N PHE A 377 -26.05 10.46 3.27
CA PHE A 377 -25.59 11.73 2.72
C PHE A 377 -26.78 12.69 2.64
N THR A 378 -26.54 13.94 3.01
CA THR A 378 -27.57 15.00 3.05
C THR A 378 -27.09 16.26 2.35
N GLY A 379 -28.03 17.04 1.80
CA GLY A 379 -27.74 18.29 1.10
C GLY A 379 -27.28 18.10 -0.35
N LEU A 380 -27.45 16.90 -0.91
CA LEU A 380 -27.12 16.62 -2.30
C LEU A 380 -28.06 17.40 -3.24
N GLU A 381 -27.52 17.85 -4.37
CA GLU A 381 -28.32 18.47 -5.41
C GLU A 381 -29.15 17.39 -6.13
N TYR A 382 -30.45 17.68 -6.31
CA TYR A 382 -31.35 16.78 -7.02
C TYR A 382 -31.10 16.84 -8.53
N ASP A 383 -30.72 15.71 -9.10
CA ASP A 383 -30.58 15.52 -10.54
C ASP A 383 -31.33 14.26 -11.00
N ALA A 384 -32.45 14.47 -11.68
CA ALA A 384 -33.31 13.41 -12.21
C ALA A 384 -32.75 12.76 -13.49
N THR A 385 -31.72 13.36 -14.09
CA THR A 385 -31.02 12.79 -15.24
C THR A 385 -29.78 12.07 -14.74
N THR A 386 -29.86 10.74 -14.63
CA THR A 386 -28.64 9.94 -14.51
C THR A 386 -27.85 10.10 -15.81
N SER A 387 -26.87 11.01 -15.82
CA SER A 387 -25.96 11.15 -16.95
C SER A 387 -24.54 11.41 -16.47
N SER A 388 -23.66 10.51 -16.93
CA SER A 388 -22.28 10.76 -17.38
C SER A 388 -21.47 11.80 -16.61
N GLU A 389 -20.45 11.32 -15.89
CA GLU A 389 -19.19 12.03 -15.63
C GLU A 389 -19.28 13.55 -15.76
N ASP A 390 -19.85 14.21 -14.76
CA ASP A 390 -19.76 15.67 -14.74
C ASP A 390 -18.29 16.04 -14.51
N LEU A 391 -17.77 16.75 -15.51
CA LEU A 391 -16.41 17.24 -15.64
C LEU A 391 -15.83 17.63 -14.27
N THR A 392 -14.83 16.86 -13.85
CA THR A 392 -13.90 17.25 -12.80
C THR A 392 -13.43 18.68 -13.04
N LEU A 393 -13.48 19.51 -11.99
CA LEU A 393 -12.60 20.67 -11.94
C LEU A 393 -11.20 20.17 -12.27
N GLY A 394 -10.57 20.74 -13.30
CA GLY A 394 -9.19 20.41 -13.61
C GLY A 394 -8.37 20.54 -12.33
N GLU A 395 -7.69 19.46 -11.95
CA GLU A 395 -6.98 19.25 -10.66
C GLU A 395 -5.91 20.31 -10.32
N ASN A 396 -5.80 21.38 -11.11
CA ASN A 396 -4.78 22.41 -11.04
C ASN A 396 -5.36 23.83 -10.84
N LEU A 397 -6.55 24.02 -10.24
CA LEU A 397 -7.10 25.38 -10.07
C LEU A 397 -6.18 26.25 -9.20
N ILE A 398 -5.61 25.68 -8.12
CA ILE A 398 -4.68 26.34 -7.20
C ILE A 398 -3.47 25.43 -6.94
N GLU A 399 -2.29 26.04 -6.80
CA GLU A 399 -1.05 25.39 -6.36
C GLU A 399 -0.58 26.01 -5.04
N LEU A 400 -0.26 25.15 -4.06
CA LEU A 400 0.29 25.55 -2.76
C LEU A 400 1.79 25.24 -2.69
N TYR A 401 2.64 26.23 -2.43
CA TYR A 401 4.07 26.01 -2.25
C TYR A 401 4.79 27.09 -1.41
N PRO A 402 5.87 26.74 -0.69
CA PRO A 402 6.30 25.37 -0.43
C PRO A 402 5.29 24.67 0.50
N ASN A 403 5.12 23.35 0.31
CA ASN A 403 4.41 22.49 1.26
C ASN A 403 5.33 21.29 1.52
N PRO A 404 5.92 21.15 2.73
CA PRO A 404 5.67 21.92 3.95
C PRO A 404 6.17 23.38 3.93
N ALA A 405 5.48 24.26 4.65
CA ALA A 405 5.76 25.70 4.72
C ALA A 405 6.29 26.12 6.10
N THR A 406 7.23 27.07 6.15
CA THR A 406 7.76 27.63 7.40
C THR A 406 7.22 29.02 7.65
N SER A 407 7.64 30.04 6.91
CA SER A 407 7.22 31.42 7.21
C SER A 407 6.14 31.96 6.26
N ILE A 408 6.13 31.49 5.01
CA ILE A 408 5.25 32.00 3.96
C ILE A 408 4.69 30.81 3.18
N LEU A 409 3.38 30.82 2.93
CA LEU A 409 2.72 29.96 1.95
C LEU A 409 2.38 30.77 0.71
N ASN A 410 2.83 30.34 -0.46
CA ASN A 410 2.36 30.89 -1.72
C ASN A 410 1.16 30.08 -2.21
N ILE A 411 0.09 30.80 -2.53
CA ILE A 411 -1.16 30.26 -3.06
C ILE A 411 -1.30 30.82 -4.47
N LYS A 412 -0.92 30.04 -5.47
CA LYS A 412 -0.97 30.44 -6.87
C LYS A 412 -2.27 29.96 -7.49
N SER A 413 -3.05 30.88 -8.04
CA SER A 413 -4.23 30.51 -8.82
C SER A 413 -3.85 30.34 -10.30
N ASN A 414 -4.34 29.27 -10.91
CA ASN A 414 -4.26 29.02 -12.36
C ASN A 414 -5.59 29.35 -13.05
N SER A 415 -6.47 30.11 -12.38
CA SER A 415 -7.77 30.54 -12.89
C SER A 415 -7.71 31.99 -13.38
N ASN A 416 -8.49 32.32 -14.41
CA ASN A 416 -8.67 33.69 -14.88
C ASN A 416 -9.75 34.47 -14.11
N GLN A 417 -10.33 33.87 -13.07
CA GLN A 417 -11.38 34.46 -12.24
C GLN A 417 -10.85 34.76 -10.83
N ALA A 418 -11.41 35.78 -10.19
CA ALA A 418 -11.19 35.99 -8.76
C ALA A 418 -11.81 34.83 -7.96
N LEU A 419 -11.05 34.30 -7.02
CA LEU A 419 -11.41 33.17 -6.18
C LEU A 419 -11.49 33.63 -4.73
N LYS A 420 -12.43 33.05 -3.98
CA LYS A 420 -12.53 33.26 -2.53
C LYS A 420 -12.14 31.99 -1.81
N GLY A 421 -11.14 32.09 -0.93
CA GLY A 421 -10.67 31.02 -0.08
C GLY A 421 -11.03 31.24 1.39
N ILE A 422 -11.17 30.15 2.13
CA ILE A 422 -11.24 30.15 3.59
C ILE A 422 -10.19 29.18 4.10
N MET A 423 -9.35 29.65 5.01
CA MET A 423 -8.34 28.84 5.70
C MET A 423 -8.89 28.36 7.04
N TYR A 424 -8.65 27.08 7.34
CA TYR A 424 -9.03 26.41 8.58
C TYR A 424 -7.80 25.77 9.23
N ASP A 425 -7.80 25.68 10.55
CA ASP A 425 -6.88 24.79 11.28
C ASP A 425 -7.37 23.33 11.28
N SER A 426 -6.59 22.42 11.85
CA SER A 426 -6.93 21.00 11.97
C SER A 426 -8.17 20.72 12.85
N ALA A 427 -8.67 21.71 13.59
CA ALA A 427 -9.90 21.60 14.38
C ALA A 427 -11.13 22.20 13.66
N GLY A 428 -10.97 22.65 12.40
CA GLY A 428 -12.04 23.27 11.62
C GLY A 428 -12.34 24.72 12.02
N ILE A 429 -11.50 25.35 12.86
CA ILE A 429 -11.67 26.76 13.21
C ILE A 429 -11.20 27.60 12.04
N LYS A 430 -12.06 28.51 11.59
CA LYS A 430 -11.72 29.50 10.54
C LYS A 430 -10.58 30.40 11.02
N ILE A 431 -9.47 30.35 10.32
CA ILE A 431 -8.25 31.13 10.57
C ILE A 431 -8.26 32.42 9.76
N ALA A 432 -8.61 32.34 8.47
CA ALA A 432 -8.58 33.49 7.58
C ALA A 432 -9.55 33.35 6.41
N GLU A 433 -9.95 34.48 5.85
CA GLU A 433 -10.55 34.56 4.51
C GLU A 433 -9.48 35.08 3.56
N LEU A 434 -9.44 34.51 2.36
CA LEU A 434 -8.43 34.76 1.33
C LEU A 434 -9.15 35.27 0.09
N ASP A 435 -8.78 36.45 -0.37
CA ASP A 435 -9.17 36.93 -1.69
C ASP A 435 -7.98 36.68 -2.62
N ILE A 436 -8.18 35.81 -3.62
CA ILE A 436 -7.14 35.38 -4.56
C ILE A 436 -7.54 35.90 -5.93
N ASP A 437 -6.83 36.92 -6.40
CA ASP A 437 -7.08 37.54 -7.69
C ASP A 437 -6.51 36.67 -8.82
N GLY A 438 -7.35 36.23 -9.76
CA GLY A 438 -6.93 35.68 -11.07
C GLY A 438 -5.67 34.82 -11.10
N PHE A 439 -4.80 35.02 -12.10
CA PHE A 439 -3.53 34.30 -12.25
C PHE A 439 -2.44 34.72 -11.24
N ASP A 440 -2.79 35.42 -10.15
CA ASP A 440 -1.83 35.91 -9.19
C ASP A 440 -1.45 34.85 -8.15
N THR A 441 -0.31 35.11 -7.52
CA THR A 441 0.18 34.35 -6.38
C THR A 441 -0.02 35.18 -5.12
N LEU A 442 -0.85 34.69 -4.20
CA LEU A 442 -1.02 35.26 -2.88
C LEU A 442 0.02 34.67 -1.92
N ALA A 443 0.90 35.51 -1.40
CA ALA A 443 1.83 35.13 -0.34
C ALA A 443 1.18 35.39 1.04
N TYR A 444 0.91 34.33 1.79
CA TYR A 444 0.30 34.39 3.12
C TYR A 444 1.34 34.16 4.22
N ASP A 445 1.41 35.06 5.20
CA ASP A 445 2.32 34.99 6.35
C ASP A 445 1.82 34.01 7.40
N LEU A 446 2.62 32.98 7.69
CA LEU A 446 2.31 31.90 8.61
C LEU A 446 2.89 32.11 10.01
N ASN A 447 3.62 33.19 10.28
CA ASN A 447 4.31 33.39 11.57
C ASN A 447 3.37 33.46 12.78
N ARG A 448 2.08 33.70 12.54
CA ARG A 448 1.03 33.74 13.58
C ARG A 448 0.33 32.40 13.78
N LEU A 449 0.65 31.40 12.98
CA LEU A 449 0.07 30.07 13.04
C LEU A 449 1.01 29.14 13.80
N SER A 450 0.43 28.28 14.64
CA SER A 450 1.16 27.21 15.31
C SER A 450 1.63 26.16 14.30
N GLN A 451 2.57 25.31 14.70
CA GLN A 451 2.91 24.12 13.93
C GLN A 451 1.69 23.20 13.83
N GLY A 452 1.40 22.67 12.64
CA GLY A 452 0.21 21.84 12.41
C GLY A 452 -0.20 21.74 10.95
N ILE A 453 -1.33 21.06 10.72
CA ILE A 453 -1.94 20.89 9.40
C ILE A 453 -3.05 21.94 9.23
N TYR A 454 -3.08 22.57 8.06
CA TYR A 454 -4.04 23.60 7.71
C TYR A 454 -4.70 23.29 6.37
N PHE A 455 -5.95 23.73 6.21
CA PHE A 455 -6.77 23.49 5.03
C PHE A 455 -7.20 24.82 4.42
N ILE A 456 -7.22 24.90 3.09
CA ILE A 456 -7.70 26.05 2.33
C ILE A 456 -8.81 25.55 1.40
N ALA A 457 -10.05 25.94 1.68
CA ALA A 457 -11.20 25.66 0.81
C ALA A 457 -11.46 26.88 -0.08
N ILE A 458 -11.45 26.71 -1.39
CA ILE A 458 -11.62 27.76 -2.40
C ILE A 458 -12.91 27.56 -3.15
N ARG A 459 -13.75 28.60 -3.24
CA ARG A 459 -15.00 28.59 -4.00
C ARG A 459 -14.87 29.46 -5.25
N ASN A 460 -15.23 28.90 -6.40
CA ASN A 460 -15.28 29.63 -7.68
C ASN A 460 -16.63 30.36 -7.87
N THR A 461 -16.76 31.15 -8.94
CA THR A 461 -17.97 31.95 -9.21
C THR A 461 -19.20 31.11 -9.56
N LYS A 462 -19.02 29.81 -9.85
CA LYS A 462 -20.12 28.86 -10.10
C LYS A 462 -20.56 28.13 -8.83
N GLY A 463 -19.99 28.47 -7.67
CA GLY A 463 -20.32 27.85 -6.39
C GLY A 463 -19.58 26.55 -6.12
N GLN A 464 -18.71 26.10 -7.04
CA GLN A 464 -17.94 24.88 -6.84
C GLN A 464 -16.80 25.16 -5.87
N VAL A 465 -16.59 24.25 -4.92
CA VAL A 465 -15.51 24.31 -3.92
C VAL A 465 -14.37 23.39 -4.38
N SER A 466 -13.14 23.69 -3.97
CA SER A 466 -11.97 22.82 -4.07
C SER A 466 -11.11 23.04 -2.82
N THR A 467 -10.61 21.96 -2.22
CA THR A 467 -9.84 22.05 -0.97
C THR A 467 -8.41 21.55 -1.13
N HIS A 468 -7.46 22.37 -0.68
CA HIS A 468 -6.03 22.04 -0.61
C HIS A 468 -5.56 22.07 0.85
N SER A 469 -4.50 21.32 1.20
CA SER A 469 -3.92 21.35 2.55
C SER A 469 -2.41 21.54 2.53
N PHE A 470 -1.87 22.09 3.61
CA PHE A 470 -0.43 22.28 3.79
C PHE A 470 -0.01 22.03 5.24
N VAL A 471 1.26 21.67 5.42
CA VAL A 471 1.87 21.47 6.74
C VAL A 471 2.69 22.71 7.10
N LYS A 472 2.47 23.25 8.30
CA LYS A 472 3.28 24.33 8.90
C LYS A 472 4.25 23.73 9.91
N TYR A 473 5.55 23.90 9.65
CA TYR A 473 6.65 23.56 10.56
C TYR A 473 7.17 24.74 11.36
#